data_AF-A0A351XA91-F1
#
_entry.id   AF-A0A351XA91-F1
#
_cell.length_a   1.000
_cell.length_b   1.000
_cell.length_c   1.000
_cell.angle_alpha   90.00
_cell.angle_beta   90.00
_cell.angle_gamma   90.00
#
_symmetry.space_group_name_H-M   'P 1'
#
loop_
_entity.id
_entity.type
_entity.pdbx_description
1 polymer ?
#
loop_
_entity_poly.entity_id
_entity_poly.type
_entity_poly.pdbx_seq_one_letter_code
_entity_poly.pdbx_strand_id
1 'polypeptide(L)'
;NKTKAKTADYIDSVGAPAQYYAMLGEDNLLIEDLLIDGKENAAISNLVPGIAGGLFSHGLNGLPPSRSCDPLNDNDDDGVSYLTSRLTQEDILATNVADNGDGTITLTIQPKLSEMSVPGKDAQGRFFMTLGDITGVVDSISALSWASGDTASNILCHYMGGTGTIKIDTAAGEIVEADYNMVVKIEVNHANIAVIKDKSASLTIKYDMHYPASDEYMMENKSVKRA
;
A
#
# COMPACT_ATOMS: atom_id res chain seq x y z
N ASN A 1 -13.00 -11.38 -6.41
CA ASN A 1 -13.39 -12.41 -5.42
C ASN A 1 -12.94 -13.82 -5.76
N LYS A 2 -13.10 -14.33 -7.00
CA LYS A 2 -12.65 -15.69 -7.35
C LYS A 2 -11.18 -16.01 -7.05
N THR A 3 -10.31 -15.01 -7.11
CA THR A 3 -8.87 -15.16 -6.78
C THR A 3 -8.55 -14.86 -5.31
N LYS A 4 -9.29 -13.95 -4.66
CA LYS A 4 -8.84 -13.29 -3.42
C LYS A 4 -8.67 -14.24 -2.22
N ALA A 5 -9.45 -15.31 -2.14
CA ALA A 5 -9.36 -16.31 -1.08
C ALA A 5 -8.56 -17.56 -1.48
N LYS A 6 -8.05 -17.64 -2.72
CA LYS A 6 -7.34 -18.82 -3.19
C LYS A 6 -6.00 -18.96 -2.47
N THR A 7 -5.66 -20.20 -2.15
CA THR A 7 -4.38 -20.56 -1.57
C THR A 7 -3.56 -21.42 -2.52
N ALA A 8 -2.25 -21.43 -2.29
CA ALA A 8 -1.29 -22.33 -2.92
C ALA A 8 -0.36 -22.92 -1.86
N ASP A 9 0.24 -24.06 -2.17
CA ASP A 9 1.22 -24.71 -1.32
C ASP A 9 2.62 -24.16 -1.62
N TYR A 10 3.39 -23.98 -0.55
CA TYR A 10 4.74 -23.44 -0.53
C TYR A 10 5.64 -24.34 0.32
N ILE A 11 6.95 -24.17 0.16
CA ILE A 11 7.97 -24.82 0.97
C ILE A 11 8.80 -23.71 1.61
N ASP A 12 8.95 -23.75 2.93
CA ASP A 12 9.79 -22.80 3.66
C ASP A 12 11.29 -23.13 3.57
N SER A 13 12.12 -22.27 4.16
CA SER A 13 13.58 -22.43 4.16
C SER A 13 14.12 -23.71 4.82
N VAL A 14 13.33 -24.37 5.68
CA VAL A 14 13.70 -25.63 6.33
C VAL A 14 13.06 -26.84 5.66
N GLY A 15 12.34 -26.64 4.55
CA GLY A 15 11.70 -27.69 3.77
C GLY A 15 10.32 -28.11 4.28
N ALA A 16 9.72 -27.36 5.21
CA ALA A 16 8.39 -27.65 5.72
C ALA A 16 7.31 -27.09 4.79
N PRO A 17 6.17 -27.79 4.66
CA PRO A 17 5.03 -27.30 3.88
C PRO A 17 4.41 -26.07 4.55
N ALA A 18 4.10 -25.07 3.75
CA ALA A 18 3.35 -23.88 4.13
C ALA A 18 2.20 -23.67 3.14
N GLN A 19 1.13 -23.01 3.58
CA GLN A 19 0.01 -22.66 2.71
C GLN A 19 -0.31 -21.17 2.88
N TYR A 20 -0.25 -20.44 1.78
CA TYR A 20 -0.48 -18.99 1.73
C TYR A 20 -1.42 -18.65 0.58
N TYR A 21 -1.78 -17.37 0.42
CA TYR A 21 -2.51 -16.92 -0.77
C TYR A 21 -1.80 -17.35 -2.06
N ALA A 22 -2.58 -17.71 -3.08
CA ALA A 22 -2.03 -18.08 -4.39
C ALA A 22 -1.46 -16.85 -5.14
N MET A 23 -2.05 -15.68 -4.93
CA MET A 23 -1.59 -14.40 -5.45
C MET A 23 -0.97 -13.58 -4.32
N LEU A 24 0.29 -13.88 -4.05
CA LEU A 24 1.14 -13.05 -3.19
C LEU A 24 1.72 -11.90 -4.00
N GLY A 25 1.80 -10.73 -3.39
CA GLY A 25 2.33 -9.53 -4.01
C GLY A 25 3.69 -9.15 -3.46
N GLU A 26 4.51 -8.59 -4.34
CA GLU A 26 5.71 -7.85 -3.95
C GLU A 26 5.42 -6.36 -3.93
N ASP A 27 6.11 -5.63 -3.06
CA ASP A 27 5.89 -4.20 -2.88
C ASP A 27 7.16 -3.38 -3.09
N ASN A 28 6.96 -2.12 -3.46
CA ASN A 28 7.99 -1.12 -3.57
C ASN A 28 7.47 0.24 -3.09
N LEU A 29 8.25 0.90 -2.24
CA LEU A 29 7.92 2.21 -1.71
C LEU A 29 8.87 3.26 -2.26
N LEU A 30 8.29 4.32 -2.83
CA LEU A 30 9.02 5.45 -3.38
C LEU A 30 8.57 6.74 -2.70
N ILE A 31 9.55 7.53 -2.28
CA ILE A 31 9.36 8.85 -1.69
C ILE A 31 9.71 9.86 -2.79
N GLU A 32 8.74 10.70 -3.16
CA GLU A 32 8.89 11.74 -4.17
C GLU A 32 8.51 13.11 -3.60
N ASP A 33 8.97 14.17 -4.27
CA ASP A 33 8.49 15.55 -4.08
C ASP A 33 8.48 16.06 -2.62
N LEU A 34 9.56 15.79 -1.87
CA LEU A 34 9.74 16.39 -0.55
C LEU A 34 10.06 17.89 -0.68
N LEU A 35 9.08 18.73 -0.31
CA LEU A 35 9.18 20.18 -0.39
C LEU A 35 8.95 20.79 0.99
N ILE A 36 9.77 21.77 1.37
CA ILE A 36 9.60 22.61 2.58
C ILE A 36 9.33 24.04 2.11
N ASP A 37 8.21 24.62 2.56
CA ASP A 37 7.69 25.90 2.04
C ASP A 37 7.65 25.93 0.49
N GLY A 38 7.34 24.79 -0.14
CA GLY A 38 7.30 24.64 -1.60
C GLY A 38 8.65 24.60 -2.29
N LYS A 39 9.76 24.39 -1.56
CA LYS A 39 11.12 24.28 -2.12
C LYS A 39 11.83 23.02 -1.65
N GLU A 40 12.61 22.40 -2.53
CA GLU A 40 13.50 21.30 -2.15
C GLU A 40 14.53 21.75 -1.09
N ASN A 41 14.86 20.86 -0.15
CA ASN A 41 15.85 21.13 0.87
C ASN A 41 16.79 19.93 1.08
N ALA A 42 18.01 20.06 0.57
CA ALA A 42 19.01 18.99 0.59
C ALA A 42 19.38 18.47 2.00
N ALA A 43 19.22 19.27 3.05
CA ALA A 43 19.51 18.84 4.42
C ALA A 43 18.43 17.89 4.97
N ILE A 44 17.16 18.05 4.56
CA ILE A 44 16.05 17.19 5.00
C ILE A 44 15.85 16.00 4.06
N SER A 45 16.18 16.12 2.77
CA SER A 45 16.10 15.00 1.81
C SER A 45 16.87 13.75 2.26
N ASN A 46 17.91 13.90 3.10
CA ASN A 46 18.66 12.76 3.66
C ASN A 46 18.03 12.10 4.90
N LEU A 47 17.08 12.78 5.57
CA LEU A 47 16.42 12.28 6.79
C LEU A 47 15.12 11.52 6.47
N VAL A 48 14.40 11.94 5.42
CA VAL A 48 13.08 11.41 5.08
C VAL A 48 13.07 9.94 4.64
N PRO A 49 14.07 9.41 3.92
CA PRO A 49 14.12 7.98 3.60
C PRO A 49 14.09 7.07 4.84
N GLY A 50 14.78 7.44 5.92
CA GLY A 50 14.74 6.68 7.17
C GLY A 50 13.41 6.79 7.92
N ILE A 51 12.69 7.90 7.73
CA ILE A 51 11.36 8.13 8.31
C ILE A 51 10.29 7.33 7.56
N ALA A 52 10.29 7.39 6.22
CA ALA A 52 9.27 6.73 5.43
C ALA A 52 9.46 5.21 5.34
N GLY A 53 10.69 4.71 5.52
CA GLY A 53 10.94 3.27 5.64
C GLY A 53 10.22 2.61 6.82
N GLY A 54 9.78 3.40 7.83
CA GLY A 54 8.94 2.91 8.92
C GLY A 54 7.44 3.08 8.70
N LEU A 55 7.01 3.79 7.65
CA LEU A 55 5.59 4.04 7.38
C LEU A 55 4.87 2.84 6.77
N PHE A 56 5.61 1.94 6.12
CA PHE A 56 5.06 0.70 5.58
C PHE A 56 5.79 -0.50 6.17
N SER A 57 5.04 -1.48 6.64
CA SER A 57 5.57 -2.81 6.85
C SER A 57 5.66 -3.51 5.49
N HIS A 58 6.85 -3.47 4.88
CA HIS A 58 7.14 -4.26 3.69
C HIS A 58 6.80 -5.73 3.91
N GLY A 59 6.15 -6.36 2.94
CA GLY A 59 5.90 -7.78 3.08
C GLY A 59 5.10 -8.44 1.98
N LEU A 60 5.28 -9.75 1.94
CA LEU A 60 4.52 -10.65 1.09
C LEU A 60 3.06 -10.68 1.59
N ASN A 61 2.12 -10.13 0.83
CA ASN A 61 0.70 -10.00 1.20
C ASN A 61 -0.23 -10.53 0.10
N GLY A 62 -1.48 -10.86 0.44
CA GLY A 62 -2.51 -11.17 -0.55
C GLY A 62 -2.96 -9.93 -1.34
N LEU A 63 -3.84 -10.11 -2.32
CA LEU A 63 -4.43 -9.01 -3.10
C LEU A 63 -5.12 -7.97 -2.17
N PRO A 64 -5.10 -6.66 -2.46
CA PRO A 64 -5.70 -5.65 -1.60
C PRO A 64 -7.22 -5.80 -1.36
N PRO A 65 -7.74 -5.26 -0.25
CA PRO A 65 -6.99 -4.95 0.97
C PRO A 65 -6.47 -6.26 1.59
N SER A 66 -5.25 -6.23 2.13
CA SER A 66 -4.63 -7.36 2.82
C SER A 66 -3.61 -6.83 3.82
N ARG A 67 -3.29 -7.63 4.84
CA ARG A 67 -2.27 -7.37 5.86
C ARG A 67 -1.42 -8.61 6.16
N SER A 68 -1.63 -9.69 5.40
CA SER A 68 -0.99 -10.98 5.64
C SER A 68 -0.90 -11.79 4.36
N CYS A 69 0.17 -12.58 4.19
CA CYS A 69 0.20 -13.65 3.18
C CYS A 69 -0.67 -14.86 3.56
N ASP A 70 -0.92 -15.05 4.86
CA ASP A 70 -1.69 -16.16 5.41
C ASP A 70 -3.14 -15.73 5.55
N PRO A 71 -4.07 -16.36 4.80
CA PRO A 71 -5.48 -16.00 4.84
C PRO A 71 -6.14 -16.17 6.21
N LEU A 72 -5.60 -17.03 7.09
CA LEU A 72 -6.11 -17.21 8.45
C LEU A 72 -5.88 -15.99 9.33
N ASN A 73 -4.82 -15.25 9.02
CA ASN A 73 -4.38 -14.07 9.78
C ASN A 73 -4.74 -12.75 9.08
N ASP A 74 -5.38 -12.81 7.91
CA ASP A 74 -5.71 -11.62 7.13
C ASP A 74 -7.06 -11.01 7.51
N ASN A 75 -7.06 -10.25 8.60
CA ASN A 75 -8.24 -9.60 9.17
C ASN A 75 -7.99 -8.10 9.41
N ASP A 76 -9.06 -7.31 9.42
CA ASP A 76 -8.99 -5.91 9.85
C ASP A 76 -8.88 -5.78 11.38
N ASP A 77 -8.76 -4.55 11.87
CA ASP A 77 -8.61 -4.26 13.31
C ASP A 77 -9.80 -4.72 14.16
N ASP A 78 -10.96 -4.94 13.54
CA ASP A 78 -12.17 -5.46 14.19
C ASP A 78 -12.27 -7.01 14.09
N GLY A 79 -11.27 -7.67 13.52
CA GLY A 79 -11.25 -9.11 13.29
C GLY A 79 -12.09 -9.58 12.10
N VAL A 80 -12.52 -8.67 11.22
CA VAL A 80 -13.27 -9.01 10.01
C VAL A 80 -12.31 -9.38 8.88
N SER A 81 -12.49 -10.56 8.32
CA SER A 81 -11.61 -11.10 7.28
C SER A 81 -11.53 -10.25 6.00
N TYR A 82 -10.35 -10.28 5.38
CA TYR A 82 -10.05 -9.71 4.06
C TYR A 82 -10.07 -10.74 2.91
N LEU A 83 -10.57 -11.96 3.15
CA LEU A 83 -10.75 -13.00 2.13
C LEU A 83 -11.66 -12.60 0.96
N THR A 84 -12.48 -11.56 1.14
CA THR A 84 -13.36 -11.01 0.11
C THR A 84 -12.99 -9.56 -0.17
N SER A 85 -13.05 -9.14 -1.44
CA SER A 85 -12.85 -7.74 -1.78
C SER A 85 -13.99 -6.91 -1.19
N ARG A 86 -13.62 -5.76 -0.62
CA ARG A 86 -14.57 -4.78 -0.09
C ARG A 86 -14.85 -3.65 -1.09
N LEU A 87 -14.18 -3.65 -2.24
CA LEU A 87 -14.39 -2.66 -3.29
C LEU A 87 -15.82 -2.76 -3.84
N THR A 88 -16.47 -1.61 -3.90
CA THR A 88 -17.80 -1.44 -4.48
C THR A 88 -17.76 -0.46 -5.65
N GLN A 89 -18.84 -0.40 -6.43
CA GLN A 89 -18.95 0.58 -7.52
C GLN A 89 -18.92 2.02 -7.01
N GLU A 90 -19.41 2.28 -5.80
CA GLU A 90 -19.43 3.61 -5.20
C GLU A 90 -18.03 4.14 -4.87
N ASP A 91 -17.05 3.25 -4.72
CA ASP A 91 -15.66 3.60 -4.43
C ASP A 91 -14.90 4.05 -5.69
N ILE A 92 -15.40 3.75 -6.89
CA ILE A 92 -14.69 3.95 -8.15
C ILE A 92 -14.94 5.37 -8.68
N LEU A 93 -13.86 6.08 -9.00
CA LEU A 93 -13.89 7.36 -9.71
C LEU A 93 -13.95 7.14 -11.22
N ALA A 94 -13.08 6.28 -11.73
CA ALA A 94 -13.00 5.94 -13.14
C ALA A 94 -12.60 4.48 -13.31
N THR A 95 -13.07 3.87 -14.39
CA THR A 95 -12.66 2.53 -14.78
C THR A 95 -12.63 2.41 -16.31
N ASN A 96 -11.71 1.60 -16.81
CA ASN A 96 -11.63 1.21 -18.21
C ASN A 96 -11.46 -0.30 -18.30
N VAL A 97 -12.01 -0.90 -19.36
CA VAL A 97 -11.86 -2.32 -19.65
C VAL A 97 -11.35 -2.46 -21.08
N ALA A 98 -10.27 -3.21 -21.25
CA ALA A 98 -9.73 -3.58 -22.56
C ALA A 98 -9.76 -5.10 -22.72
N ASP A 99 -10.22 -5.57 -23.88
CA ASP A 99 -10.05 -6.96 -24.31
C ASP A 99 -8.65 -7.10 -24.93
N ASN A 100 -7.88 -8.07 -24.45
CA ASN A 100 -6.51 -8.29 -24.91
C ASN A 100 -6.45 -9.22 -26.15
N GLY A 101 -7.57 -9.84 -26.54
CA GLY A 101 -7.65 -10.75 -27.69
C GLY A 101 -6.99 -12.11 -27.48
N ASP A 102 -6.53 -12.42 -26.27
CA ASP A 102 -5.85 -13.65 -25.87
C ASP A 102 -6.66 -14.50 -24.88
N GLY A 103 -7.95 -14.16 -24.68
CA GLY A 103 -8.80 -14.77 -23.66
C GLY A 103 -8.75 -14.06 -22.30
N THR A 104 -8.03 -12.93 -22.19
CA THR A 104 -7.99 -12.09 -21.00
C THR A 104 -8.54 -10.69 -21.24
N ILE A 105 -8.99 -10.04 -20.17
CA ILE A 105 -9.30 -8.61 -20.14
C ILE A 105 -8.37 -7.89 -19.16
N THR A 106 -8.13 -6.62 -19.40
CA THR A 106 -7.42 -5.72 -18.49
C THR A 106 -8.38 -4.67 -17.97
N LEU A 107 -8.54 -4.59 -16.65
CA LEU A 107 -9.26 -3.51 -15.99
C LEU A 107 -8.27 -2.49 -15.47
N THR A 108 -8.49 -1.21 -15.76
CA THR A 108 -7.80 -0.11 -15.08
C THR A 108 -8.80 0.58 -14.19
N ILE A 109 -8.55 0.62 -12.88
CA ILE A 109 -9.45 1.21 -11.89
C ILE A 109 -8.74 2.35 -11.16
N GLN A 110 -9.44 3.48 -11.03
CA GLN A 110 -9.05 4.60 -10.19
C GLN A 110 -10.10 4.76 -9.07
N PRO A 111 -9.74 4.58 -7.80
CA PRO A 111 -10.64 4.87 -6.68
C PRO A 111 -10.82 6.38 -6.46
N LYS A 112 -11.94 6.77 -5.83
CA LYS A 112 -12.20 8.15 -5.39
C LYS A 112 -11.22 8.58 -4.30
N LEU A 113 -10.95 9.89 -4.23
CA LEU A 113 -10.11 10.46 -3.18
C LEU A 113 -10.61 10.07 -1.78
N SER A 114 -9.69 9.81 -0.86
CA SER A 114 -9.99 9.68 0.57
C SER A 114 -8.90 10.35 1.39
N GLU A 115 -9.28 10.99 2.49
CA GLU A 115 -8.36 11.58 3.46
C GLU A 115 -8.20 10.63 4.62
N MET A 116 -6.99 10.53 5.17
CA MET A 116 -6.69 9.67 6.33
C MET A 116 -7.21 8.24 6.15
N SER A 117 -6.98 7.68 4.95
CA SER A 117 -7.59 6.43 4.54
C SER A 117 -7.25 5.26 5.46
N VAL A 118 -8.27 4.47 5.81
CA VAL A 118 -8.16 3.30 6.69
C VAL A 118 -8.32 2.02 5.88
N PRO A 119 -7.42 1.02 6.04
CA PRO A 119 -7.48 -0.22 5.29
C PRO A 119 -8.85 -0.90 5.33
N GLY A 120 -9.44 -1.09 4.16
CA GLY A 120 -10.74 -1.73 3.95
C GLY A 120 -11.98 -0.94 4.37
N LYS A 121 -11.88 0.34 4.75
CA LYS A 121 -13.03 1.12 5.24
C LYS A 121 -13.57 2.14 4.23
N ASP A 122 -12.71 2.85 3.51
CA ASP A 122 -13.07 3.86 2.51
C ASP A 122 -12.65 3.46 1.08
N ALA A 123 -12.89 4.34 0.09
CA ALA A 123 -12.66 4.04 -1.31
C ALA A 123 -11.20 3.66 -1.63
N GLN A 124 -10.24 4.33 -0.99
CA GLN A 124 -8.82 4.07 -1.17
C GLN A 124 -8.43 2.80 -0.40
N GLY A 125 -8.86 2.68 0.86
CA GLY A 125 -8.57 1.53 1.71
C GLY A 125 -9.20 0.22 1.22
N ARG A 126 -10.30 0.26 0.48
CA ARG A 126 -10.92 -0.92 -0.13
C ARG A 126 -10.23 -1.36 -1.43
N PHE A 127 -9.38 -0.51 -2.01
CA PHE A 127 -8.70 -0.79 -3.28
C PHE A 127 -7.19 -0.98 -3.14
N PHE A 128 -6.55 -0.29 -2.20
CA PHE A 128 -5.12 -0.35 -1.93
C PHE A 128 -4.82 -0.86 -0.51
N MET A 129 -3.56 -1.21 -0.25
CA MET A 129 -3.04 -1.33 1.12
C MET A 129 -2.59 0.06 1.58
N THR A 130 -3.49 0.79 2.25
CA THR A 130 -3.23 2.15 2.71
C THR A 130 -2.40 2.18 3.98
N LEU A 131 -1.76 3.31 4.29
CA LEU A 131 -0.92 3.46 5.48
C LEU A 131 -1.69 3.25 6.79
N GLY A 132 -2.99 3.58 6.79
CA GLY A 132 -3.76 3.71 8.01
C GLY A 132 -3.26 4.86 8.88
N ASP A 133 -3.30 4.67 10.20
CA ASP A 133 -2.82 5.64 11.17
C ASP A 133 -1.29 5.63 11.27
N ILE A 134 -0.68 6.74 10.87
CA ILE A 134 0.79 6.94 10.90
C ILE A 134 1.27 7.73 12.12
N THR A 135 0.36 8.12 13.02
CA THR A 135 0.69 8.98 14.17
C THR A 135 1.83 8.39 14.99
N GLY A 136 1.76 7.09 15.32
CA GLY A 136 2.80 6.43 16.10
C GLY A 136 4.17 6.37 15.39
N VAL A 137 4.19 6.21 14.07
CA VAL A 137 5.43 6.24 13.29
C VAL A 137 6.02 7.64 13.30
N VAL A 138 5.20 8.67 13.09
CA VAL A 138 5.63 10.07 13.10
C VAL A 138 6.14 10.49 14.49
N ASP A 139 5.45 10.10 15.55
CA ASP A 139 5.86 10.37 16.94
C ASP A 139 7.18 9.68 17.31
N SER A 140 7.55 8.59 16.64
CA SER A 140 8.82 7.91 16.87
C SER A 140 10.04 8.67 16.31
N ILE A 141 9.81 9.70 15.48
CA ILE A 141 10.87 10.51 14.86
C ILE A 141 11.41 11.49 15.89
N SER A 142 12.43 11.07 16.63
CA SER A 142 13.05 11.88 17.71
C SER A 142 13.54 13.28 17.28
N ALA A 143 13.84 13.49 15.99
CA ALA A 143 14.29 14.78 15.46
C ALA A 143 13.13 15.76 15.15
N LEU A 144 11.89 15.28 15.13
CA LEU A 144 10.69 16.05 14.81
C LEU A 144 10.02 16.54 16.10
N SER A 145 9.60 17.80 16.09
CA SER A 145 8.75 18.37 17.14
C SER A 145 7.80 19.40 16.53
N TRP A 146 6.76 19.79 17.26
CA TRP A 146 5.73 20.71 16.77
C TRP A 146 5.90 22.11 17.40
N ALA A 147 5.80 23.16 16.60
CA ALA A 147 5.75 24.54 17.08
C ALA A 147 4.41 24.84 17.77
N SER A 148 3.35 24.21 17.29
CA SER A 148 2.01 24.22 17.88
C SER A 148 1.25 22.94 17.48
N GLY A 149 0.27 22.55 18.28
CA GLY A 149 -0.53 21.35 18.02
C GLY A 149 0.23 20.05 18.29
N ASP A 150 -0.32 18.97 17.77
CA ASP A 150 0.22 17.62 17.82
C ASP A 150 0.25 16.97 16.42
N THR A 151 0.78 15.75 16.34
CA THR A 151 0.90 14.99 15.11
C THR A 151 -0.44 14.81 14.39
N ALA A 152 -1.51 14.52 15.13
CA ALA A 152 -2.84 14.31 14.54
C ALA A 152 -3.41 15.59 13.91
N SER A 153 -3.12 16.76 14.49
CA SER A 153 -3.52 18.06 13.93
C SER A 153 -2.62 18.57 12.80
N ASN A 154 -1.36 18.12 12.77
CA ASN A 154 -0.33 18.67 11.89
C ASN A 154 -0.03 17.80 10.67
N ILE A 155 -0.48 16.56 10.65
CA ILE A 155 -0.31 15.62 9.55
C ILE A 155 -1.65 15.36 8.87
N LEU A 156 -1.71 15.57 7.56
CA LEU A 156 -2.86 15.23 6.74
C LEU A 156 -2.44 14.40 5.53
N CYS A 157 -3.06 13.24 5.35
CA CYS A 157 -2.78 12.33 4.25
C CYS A 157 -3.93 12.32 3.25
N HIS A 158 -3.65 12.71 2.00
CA HIS A 158 -4.59 12.66 0.89
C HIS A 158 -4.23 11.52 -0.06
N TYR A 159 -5.12 10.54 -0.17
CA TYR A 159 -4.98 9.41 -1.07
C TYR A 159 -5.75 9.70 -2.36
N MET A 160 -5.03 9.95 -3.44
CA MET A 160 -5.62 10.33 -4.72
C MET A 160 -4.68 10.12 -5.90
N GLY A 161 -5.25 9.86 -7.08
CA GLY A 161 -4.48 9.75 -8.32
C GLY A 161 -3.87 8.37 -8.58
N GLY A 162 -3.81 7.49 -7.57
CA GLY A 162 -3.39 6.11 -7.73
C GLY A 162 -4.33 5.29 -8.60
N THR A 163 -3.80 4.25 -9.26
CA THR A 163 -4.55 3.35 -10.15
C THR A 163 -4.14 1.90 -9.96
N GLY A 164 -5.04 0.97 -10.23
CA GLY A 164 -4.70 -0.44 -10.37
C GLY A 164 -5.02 -0.97 -11.76
N THR A 165 -4.13 -1.80 -12.29
CA THR A 165 -4.26 -2.51 -13.57
C THR A 165 -4.38 -4.00 -13.26
N ILE A 166 -5.52 -4.61 -13.59
CA ILE A 166 -5.85 -5.98 -13.19
C ILE A 166 -6.15 -6.79 -14.45
N LYS A 167 -5.33 -7.80 -14.73
CA LYS A 167 -5.53 -8.75 -15.82
C LYS A 167 -6.34 -9.94 -15.34
N ILE A 168 -7.44 -10.24 -16.03
CA ILE A 168 -8.38 -11.31 -15.68
C ILE A 168 -8.48 -12.31 -16.83
N ASP A 169 -8.29 -13.60 -16.53
CA ASP A 169 -8.65 -14.69 -17.42
C ASP A 169 -10.18 -14.78 -17.51
N THR A 170 -10.73 -14.65 -18.72
CA THR A 170 -12.18 -14.56 -18.91
C THR A 170 -12.91 -15.88 -18.71
N ALA A 171 -12.24 -17.02 -18.93
CA ALA A 171 -12.84 -18.33 -18.77
C ALA A 171 -12.99 -18.71 -17.29
N ALA A 172 -11.94 -18.51 -16.51
CA ALA A 172 -11.92 -18.75 -15.06
C ALA A 172 -12.61 -17.60 -14.29
N GLY A 173 -12.53 -16.37 -14.80
CA GLY A 173 -12.90 -15.14 -14.11
C GLY A 173 -11.92 -14.79 -12.98
N GLU A 174 -10.66 -15.14 -13.16
CA GLU A 174 -9.62 -15.04 -12.14
C GLU A 174 -8.56 -14.02 -12.54
N ILE A 175 -8.11 -13.25 -11.56
CA ILE A 175 -6.95 -12.37 -11.71
C ILE A 175 -5.72 -13.24 -11.92
N VAL A 176 -4.99 -12.97 -13.00
CA VAL A 176 -3.73 -13.65 -13.36
C VAL A 176 -2.51 -12.76 -13.16
N GLU A 177 -2.70 -11.45 -13.18
CA GLU A 177 -1.67 -10.44 -12.97
C GLU A 177 -2.35 -9.16 -12.47
N ALA A 178 -1.70 -8.44 -11.55
CA ALA A 178 -2.22 -7.14 -11.10
C ALA A 178 -1.10 -6.21 -10.64
N ASP A 179 -1.20 -4.95 -11.02
CA ASP A 179 -0.37 -3.86 -10.53
C ASP A 179 -1.23 -2.85 -9.81
N TYR A 180 -0.85 -2.46 -8.61
CA TYR A 180 -1.50 -1.39 -7.85
C TYR A 180 -0.48 -0.29 -7.59
N ASN A 181 -0.75 0.91 -8.06
CA ASN A 181 0.11 2.09 -7.86
C ASN A 181 -0.66 3.07 -7.00
N MET A 182 -0.45 3.01 -5.68
CA MET A 182 -1.08 3.94 -4.74
C MET A 182 -0.27 5.23 -4.67
N VAL A 183 -0.97 6.36 -4.54
CA VAL A 183 -0.36 7.68 -4.37
C VAL A 183 -0.94 8.35 -3.14
N VAL A 184 -0.07 8.78 -2.24
CA VAL A 184 -0.43 9.51 -1.01
C VAL A 184 0.33 10.82 -0.99
N LYS A 185 -0.39 11.93 -0.84
CA LYS A 185 0.22 13.23 -0.54
C LYS A 185 0.06 13.51 0.94
N ILE A 186 1.18 13.72 1.62
CA ILE A 186 1.23 14.01 3.04
C ILE A 186 1.58 15.49 3.20
N GLU A 187 0.70 16.22 3.87
CA GLU A 187 0.93 17.58 4.33
C GLU A 187 1.37 17.55 5.78
N VAL A 188 2.42 18.32 6.07
CA VAL A 188 3.02 18.46 7.40
C VAL A 188 3.01 19.94 7.75
N ASN A 189 2.47 20.32 8.90
CA ASN A 189 2.40 21.71 9.36
C ASN A 189 3.11 21.91 10.69
N HIS A 190 3.60 23.12 10.95
CA HIS A 190 4.22 23.50 12.22
C HIS A 190 5.41 22.63 12.66
N ALA A 191 6.14 22.03 11.71
CA ALA A 191 7.24 21.13 12.02
C ALA A 191 8.52 21.89 12.39
N ASN A 192 9.22 21.35 13.39
CA ASN A 192 10.56 21.73 13.79
C ASN A 192 11.51 20.54 13.57
N ILE A 193 12.57 20.73 12.76
CA ILE A 193 13.64 19.76 12.54
C ILE A 193 14.98 20.50 12.53
N ALA A 194 15.87 20.19 13.47
CA ALA A 194 17.16 20.85 13.62
C ALA A 194 17.04 22.40 13.62
N VAL A 195 17.62 23.08 12.61
CA VAL A 195 17.58 24.55 12.43
C VAL A 195 16.30 25.05 11.75
N ILE A 196 15.50 24.14 11.19
CA ILE A 196 14.24 24.46 10.52
C ILE A 196 13.16 24.48 11.59
N LYS A 197 12.47 25.63 11.70
CA LYS A 197 11.48 25.89 12.75
C LYS A 197 10.18 26.40 12.15
N ASP A 198 9.07 25.87 12.68
CA ASP A 198 7.69 26.24 12.35
C ASP A 198 7.44 26.32 10.84
N LYS A 199 7.75 25.23 10.13
CA LYS A 199 7.59 25.13 8.68
C LYS A 199 6.53 24.14 8.28
N SER A 200 5.95 24.37 7.10
CA SER A 200 5.12 23.40 6.42
C SER A 200 5.95 22.64 5.38
N ALA A 201 5.64 21.37 5.23
CA ALA A 201 6.22 20.51 4.22
C ALA A 201 5.14 19.69 3.52
N SER A 202 5.42 19.28 2.30
CA SER A 202 4.64 18.29 1.57
C SER A 202 5.54 17.16 1.13
N LEU A 203 5.00 15.96 1.12
CA LEU A 203 5.66 14.75 0.65
C LEU A 203 4.69 13.95 -0.21
N THR A 204 5.16 13.39 -1.32
CA THR A 204 4.41 12.39 -2.07
C THR A 204 5.02 11.01 -1.81
N ILE A 205 4.19 10.04 -1.45
CA ILE A 205 4.59 8.63 -1.39
C ILE A 205 3.86 7.88 -2.50
N LYS A 206 4.62 7.09 -3.26
CA LYS A 206 4.09 6.06 -4.12
C LYS A 206 4.34 4.70 -3.49
N TYR A 207 3.31 3.87 -3.51
CA TYR A 207 3.42 2.50 -3.04
C TYR A 207 2.88 1.59 -4.14
N ASP A 208 3.82 0.90 -4.76
CA ASP A 208 3.59 0.05 -5.92
C ASP A 208 3.57 -1.40 -5.46
N MET A 209 2.60 -2.16 -5.95
CA MET A 209 2.45 -3.57 -5.65
C MET A 209 2.23 -4.34 -6.92
N HIS A 210 3.03 -5.39 -7.12
CA HIS A 210 2.94 -6.27 -8.28
C HIS A 210 2.52 -7.68 -7.84
N TYR A 211 1.65 -8.30 -8.63
CA TYR A 211 1.19 -9.67 -8.43
C TYR A 211 1.27 -10.46 -9.74
N PRO A 212 1.75 -11.71 -9.70
CA PRO A 212 2.32 -12.38 -8.54
C PRO A 212 3.75 -11.91 -8.22
N ALA A 213 4.16 -12.02 -6.96
CA ALA A 213 5.54 -11.79 -6.53
C ALA A 213 6.52 -12.73 -7.26
N SER A 214 7.72 -12.21 -7.49
CA SER A 214 8.87 -12.98 -7.97
C SER A 214 9.30 -14.06 -6.96
N ASP A 215 9.95 -15.12 -7.44
CA ASP A 215 10.52 -16.15 -6.56
C ASP A 215 11.63 -15.56 -5.67
N GLU A 216 12.41 -14.63 -6.22
CA GLU A 216 13.43 -13.88 -5.51
C GLU A 216 12.84 -13.10 -4.33
N TYR A 217 11.81 -12.27 -4.57
CA TYR A 217 11.20 -11.47 -3.51
C TYR A 217 10.57 -12.34 -2.40
N MET A 218 9.92 -13.45 -2.77
CA MET A 218 9.38 -14.40 -1.79
C MET A 218 10.46 -15.03 -0.90
N MET A 219 11.60 -15.37 -1.50
CA MET A 219 12.73 -15.92 -0.76
C MET A 219 13.36 -14.87 0.17
N GLU A 220 13.54 -13.63 -0.30
CA GLU A 220 14.14 -12.55 0.49
C GLU A 220 13.25 -12.12 1.67
N ASN A 221 11.92 -12.07 1.49
CA ASN A 221 11.01 -11.50 2.49
C ASN A 221 10.37 -12.53 3.42
N LYS A 222 10.21 -13.78 2.98
CA LYS A 222 9.56 -14.83 3.80
C LYS A 222 10.28 -16.17 3.77
N SER A 223 11.38 -16.28 3.03
CA SER A 223 12.16 -17.51 2.90
C SER A 223 11.31 -18.70 2.45
N VAL A 224 10.41 -18.47 1.49
CA VAL A 224 9.49 -19.48 0.94
C VAL A 224 9.61 -19.55 -0.57
N LYS A 225 9.32 -20.72 -1.13
CA LYS A 225 9.20 -20.96 -2.57
C LYS A 225 7.93 -21.73 -2.88
N ARG A 226 7.44 -21.64 -4.11
CA ARG A 226 6.32 -22.45 -4.60
C ARG A 226 6.68 -23.95 -4.52
N ALA A 227 5.73 -24.77 -4.08
CA ALA A 227 5.90 -26.22 -3.94
C ALA A 227 5.96 -26.96 -5.28
#